data_AF-A0A955IRY7-F1
#
_entry.id   AF-A0A955IRY7-F1
#
_cell.length_a   1.000
_cell.length_b   1.000
_cell.length_c   1.000
_cell.angle_alpha   90.00
_cell.angle_beta   90.00
_cell.angle_gamma   90.00
#
_symmetry.space_group_name_H-M   'P 1'
#
loop_
_entity.id
_entity.type
_entity.pdbx_description
1 polymer ?
#
loop_
_entity_poly.entity_id
_entity_poly.type
_entity_poly.pdbx_seq_one_letter_code
_entity_poly.pdbx_strand_id
1 'polypeptide(L)'
;MTVLPAWFVLPLSGLMILGIAAHMVWMRQSDMPGSRRRIRMANDLLMILVVIAATYAFSVVRRSQPREWVLSWMFIVGMLGIITMLACLDILNNLRLARAERARLRHRLRGSRLESASDG
;
A
#
# COMPACT_ATOMS: atom_id res chain seq x y z
N MET A 1 21.22 -25.68 2.85
CA MET A 1 20.24 -25.70 1.75
C MET A 1 19.44 -24.40 1.79
N THR A 2 19.21 -23.78 0.63
CA THR A 2 18.27 -22.66 0.49
C THR A 2 16.84 -23.19 0.60
N VAL A 3 15.84 -22.31 0.69
CA VAL A 3 14.44 -22.72 0.87
C VAL A 3 13.82 -23.15 -0.45
N LEU A 4 14.07 -22.36 -1.49
CA LEU A 4 13.54 -22.54 -2.83
C LEU A 4 14.67 -22.35 -3.86
N PRO A 5 14.59 -22.98 -5.03
CA PRO A 5 15.55 -22.77 -6.11
C PRO A 5 15.46 -21.36 -6.67
N ALA A 6 16.61 -20.71 -6.88
CA ALA A 6 16.66 -19.34 -7.41
C ALA A 6 15.97 -19.19 -8.78
N TRP A 7 16.07 -20.20 -9.65
CA TRP A 7 15.44 -20.21 -10.97
C TRP A 7 13.91 -20.11 -10.92
N PHE A 8 13.28 -20.51 -9.82
CA PHE A 8 11.83 -20.41 -9.62
C PHE A 8 11.45 -19.09 -8.94
N VAL A 9 12.20 -18.67 -7.92
CA VAL A 9 11.90 -17.47 -7.14
C VAL A 9 12.10 -16.20 -7.98
N LEU A 10 13.16 -16.14 -8.79
CA LEU A 10 13.47 -14.97 -9.63
C LEU A 10 12.34 -14.61 -10.61
N PRO A 11 11.87 -15.50 -11.51
CA PRO A 11 10.80 -15.15 -12.45
C PRO A 11 9.49 -14.81 -11.73
N LEU A 12 9.15 -15.52 -10.65
CA LEU A 12 7.97 -15.23 -9.86
C LEU A 12 8.05 -13.82 -9.24
N SER A 13 9.20 -13.46 -8.67
CA SER A 13 9.41 -12.13 -8.10
C SER A 13 9.38 -11.03 -9.15
N GLY A 14 9.95 -11.28 -10.34
CA GLY A 14 9.86 -10.37 -11.48
C GLY A 14 8.42 -10.10 -11.88
N LEU A 15 7.59 -11.15 -11.94
CA LEU A 15 6.17 -11.03 -12.23
C LEU A 15 5.41 -10.24 -11.15
N MET A 16 5.74 -10.44 -9.86
CA MET A 16 5.15 -9.63 -8.78
C MET A 16 5.54 -8.16 -8.87
N ILE A 17 6.81 -7.85 -9.12
CA ILE A 17 7.29 -6.47 -9.26
C ILE A 17 6.61 -5.80 -10.45
N LEU A 18 6.51 -6.49 -11.60
CA LEU A 18 5.79 -5.99 -12.77
C LEU A 18 4.32 -5.73 -12.46
N GLY A 19 3.66 -6.61 -11.71
CA GLY A 19 2.28 -6.42 -11.26
C GLY A 19 2.12 -5.17 -10.38
N ILE A 20 3.01 -4.96 -9.41
CA ILE A 20 2.98 -3.78 -8.55
C ILE A 20 3.26 -2.50 -9.37
N ALA A 21 4.24 -2.53 -10.27
CA ALA A 21 4.55 -1.40 -11.14
C ALA A 21 3.38 -1.04 -12.07
N ALA A 22 2.75 -2.04 -12.68
CA ALA A 22 1.54 -1.85 -13.49
C ALA A 22 0.40 -1.25 -12.66
N HIS A 23 0.21 -1.72 -11.42
CA HIS A 23 -0.77 -1.16 -10.50
C HIS A 23 -0.49 0.33 -10.20
N MET A 24 0.77 0.70 -9.94
CA MET A 24 1.17 2.10 -9.73
C MET A 24 0.86 2.99 -10.94
N VAL A 25 1.14 2.50 -12.16
CA VAL A 25 0.85 3.24 -13.40
C VAL A 25 -0.65 3.44 -13.58
N TRP A 26 -1.45 2.39 -13.37
CA TRP A 26 -2.91 2.49 -13.49
C TRP A 26 -3.48 3.46 -12.45
N MET A 27 -3.01 3.40 -11.21
CA MET A 27 -3.47 4.27 -10.14
C MET A 27 -3.25 5.76 -10.40
N ARG A 28 -2.20 6.12 -11.16
CA ARG A 28 -1.96 7.52 -11.54
C ARG A 28 -3.10 8.11 -12.37
N GLN A 29 -3.82 7.28 -13.12
CA GLN A 29 -4.96 7.69 -13.95
C GLN A 29 -6.27 7.82 -13.16
N SER A 30 -6.32 7.33 -11.92
CA SER A 30 -7.52 7.43 -11.08
C SER A 30 -7.70 8.82 -10.48
N ASP A 31 -8.94 9.28 -10.42
CA ASP A 31 -9.30 10.56 -9.82
C ASP A 31 -9.33 10.44 -8.29
N MET A 32 -8.13 10.47 -7.70
CA MET A 32 -7.90 10.22 -6.27
C MET A 32 -7.25 11.44 -5.60
N PRO A 33 -7.64 11.81 -4.36
CA PRO A 33 -7.00 12.91 -3.64
C PRO A 33 -5.47 12.75 -3.55
N GLY A 34 -4.72 13.83 -3.78
CA GLY A 34 -3.25 13.79 -3.86
C GLY A 34 -2.56 13.24 -2.60
N SER A 35 -3.15 13.41 -1.42
CA SER A 35 -2.65 12.80 -0.17
C SER A 35 -2.71 11.26 -0.21
N ARG A 36 -3.84 10.68 -0.60
CA ARG A 36 -4.05 9.23 -0.69
C ARG A 36 -3.15 8.60 -1.74
N ARG A 37 -2.98 9.30 -2.88
CA ARG A 37 -2.07 8.88 -3.95
C ARG A 37 -0.62 8.77 -3.47
N ARG A 38 -0.12 9.76 -2.72
CA ARG A 38 1.26 9.75 -2.19
C ARG A 38 1.48 8.61 -1.21
N ILE A 39 0.55 8.38 -0.28
CA ILE A 39 0.65 7.28 0.70
C ILE A 39 0.65 5.92 -0.01
N ARG A 40 -0.24 5.75 -1.00
CA ARG A 40 -0.33 4.50 -1.74
C ARG A 40 0.88 4.24 -2.63
N MET A 41 1.43 5.26 -3.28
CA MET A 41 2.70 5.13 -4.01
C MET A 41 3.87 4.76 -3.08
N ALA A 42 3.95 5.35 -1.89
CA ALA A 42 4.96 4.99 -0.91
C ALA A 42 4.79 3.53 -0.44
N ASN A 43 3.55 3.09 -0.21
CA ASN A 43 3.22 1.71 0.12
C ASN A 43 3.66 0.74 -0.97
N ASP A 44 3.33 1.02 -2.23
CA ASP A 44 3.68 0.16 -3.36
C ASP A 44 5.21 0.07 -3.56
N LEU A 45 5.93 1.18 -3.35
CA LEU A 45 7.39 1.18 -3.39
C LEU A 45 7.98 0.29 -2.28
N LEU A 46 7.43 0.35 -1.07
CA LEU A 46 7.83 -0.53 0.02
C LEU A 46 7.53 -1.99 -0.29
N MET A 47 6.40 -2.28 -0.94
CA MET A 47 6.08 -3.65 -1.37
C MET A 47 7.10 -4.19 -2.36
N ILE A 48 7.56 -3.39 -3.33
CA ILE A 48 8.64 -3.80 -4.25
C ILE A 48 9.92 -4.14 -3.47
N LEU A 49 10.29 -3.31 -2.50
CA LEU A 49 11.43 -3.55 -1.61
C LEU A 49 11.29 -4.86 -0.82
N VAL A 50 10.09 -5.15 -0.29
CA VAL A 50 9.79 -6.41 0.40
C VAL A 50 9.94 -7.59 -0.55
N VAL A 51 9.47 -7.49 -1.79
CA VAL A 51 9.64 -8.56 -2.78
C VAL A 51 11.13 -8.82 -3.05
N ILE A 52 11.94 -7.78 -3.21
CA ILE A 52 13.40 -7.92 -3.40
C ILE A 52 14.05 -8.59 -2.19
N ALA A 53 13.72 -8.13 -0.98
CA ALA A 53 14.25 -8.71 0.26
C ALA A 53 13.83 -10.17 0.45
N ALA A 54 12.57 -10.51 0.13
CA ALA A 54 12.05 -11.86 0.18
C ALA A 54 12.75 -12.76 -0.85
N THR A 55 12.93 -12.29 -2.09
CA THR A 55 13.67 -13.03 -3.12
C THR A 55 15.07 -13.37 -2.64
N TYR A 56 15.78 -12.41 -2.04
CA TYR A 56 17.09 -12.65 -1.46
C TYR A 56 17.04 -13.70 -0.32
N ALA A 57 16.11 -13.54 0.63
CA ALA A 57 15.96 -14.46 1.76
C ALA A 57 15.64 -15.90 1.33
N PHE A 58 14.81 -16.07 0.29
CA PHE A 58 14.42 -17.39 -0.20
C PHE A 58 15.48 -18.07 -1.07
N SER A 59 16.19 -17.30 -1.90
CA SER A 59 17.08 -17.85 -2.94
C SER A 59 18.57 -17.86 -2.58
N VAL A 60 19.02 -16.93 -1.71
CA VAL A 60 20.44 -16.76 -1.39
C VAL A 60 20.74 -17.22 0.04
N VAL A 61 19.93 -16.80 1.02
CA VAL A 61 20.23 -17.02 2.43
C VAL A 61 20.13 -18.50 2.80
N ARG A 62 21.20 -19.03 3.38
CA ARG A 62 21.31 -20.45 3.75
C ARG A 62 20.88 -20.66 5.20
N ARG A 63 20.08 -21.71 5.46
CA ARG A 63 19.68 -22.08 6.83
C ARG A 63 20.85 -22.45 7.75
N SER A 64 22.01 -22.78 7.18
CA SER A 64 23.24 -23.07 7.94
C SER A 64 23.86 -21.82 8.58
N GLN A 65 23.41 -20.61 8.20
CA GLN A 65 23.86 -19.34 8.75
C GLN A 65 22.70 -18.70 9.53
N PRO A 66 22.47 -19.11 10.79
CA PRO A 66 21.24 -18.76 11.54
C PRO A 66 21.09 -17.26 11.75
N ARG A 67 22.21 -16.53 11.94
CA ARG A 67 22.19 -15.07 12.11
C ARG A 67 21.66 -14.36 10.87
N GLU A 68 22.20 -14.68 9.69
CA GLU A 68 21.78 -14.05 8.42
C GLU A 68 20.34 -14.40 8.06
N TRP A 69 19.95 -15.65 8.34
CA TRP A 69 18.58 -16.12 8.20
C TRP A 69 17.62 -15.29 9.06
N VAL A 70 17.85 -15.22 10.38
CA VAL A 70 16.97 -14.49 11.30
C VAL A 70 16.92 -13.00 10.95
N LEU A 71 18.06 -12.37 10.68
CA LEU A 71 18.10 -10.93 10.34
C LEU A 71 17.32 -10.62 9.06
N SER A 72 17.43 -11.47 8.03
CA SER A 72 16.69 -11.29 6.78
C SER A 72 15.17 -11.37 6.99
N TRP A 73 14.72 -12.34 7.78
CA TRP A 73 13.30 -12.48 8.11
C TRP A 73 12.78 -11.37 9.03
N MET A 74 13.57 -10.96 10.04
CA MET A 74 13.24 -9.81 10.88
C MET A 74 13.11 -8.54 10.06
N PHE A 75 13.98 -8.32 9.09
CA PHE A 75 13.91 -7.18 8.18
C PHE A 75 12.63 -7.21 7.34
N ILE A 76 12.28 -8.36 6.75
CA ILE A 76 11.03 -8.53 5.99
C ILE A 76 9.80 -8.26 6.86
N VAL A 77 9.74 -8.84 8.07
CA VAL A 77 8.64 -8.62 9.01
C VAL A 77 8.55 -7.15 9.43
N GLY A 78 9.69 -6.50 9.70
CA GLY A 78 9.74 -5.07 10.01
C GLY A 78 9.21 -4.20 8.89
N MET A 79 9.61 -4.49 7.64
CA MET A 79 9.08 -3.79 6.45
C MET A 79 7.57 -4.00 6.30
N LEU A 80 7.07 -5.22 6.50
CA LEU A 80 5.62 -5.52 6.49
C LEU A 80 4.88 -4.77 7.61
N GLY A 81 5.50 -4.61 8.77
CA GLY A 81 4.97 -3.78 9.86
C GLY A 81 4.79 -2.32 9.44
N ILE A 82 5.80 -1.74 8.78
CA ILE A 82 5.74 -0.36 8.26
C ILE A 82 4.64 -0.22 7.19
N ILE A 83 4.57 -1.14 6.25
CA ILE A 83 3.51 -1.20 5.22
C ILE A 83 2.13 -1.23 5.88
N THR A 84 1.95 -2.10 6.87
CA THR A 84 0.69 -2.24 7.62
C THR A 84 0.35 -0.94 8.34
N MET A 85 1.32 -0.30 8.99
CA MET A 85 1.13 0.98 9.66
C MET A 85 0.70 2.08 8.67
N LEU A 86 1.35 2.17 7.51
CA LEU A 86 0.97 3.13 6.46
C LEU A 86 -0.44 2.87 5.94
N ALA A 87 -0.82 1.60 5.76
CA ALA A 87 -2.18 1.23 5.36
C ALA A 87 -3.22 1.66 6.42
N CYS A 88 -2.93 1.47 7.71
CA CYS A 88 -3.78 1.96 8.79
C CYS A 88 -3.91 3.48 8.77
N LEU A 89 -2.81 4.21 8.56
CA LEU A 89 -2.83 5.68 8.43
C LEU A 89 -3.65 6.14 7.21
N ASP A 90 -3.56 5.43 6.08
CA ASP A 90 -4.39 5.72 4.90
C ASP A 90 -5.88 5.58 5.22
N ILE A 91 -6.27 4.50 5.91
CA ILE A 91 -7.65 4.27 6.34
C ILE A 91 -8.13 5.38 7.27
N LEU A 92 -7.34 5.73 8.30
CA LEU A 92 -7.68 6.79 9.24
C LEU A 92 -7.86 8.14 8.54
N ASN A 93 -6.96 8.47 7.62
CA ASN A 93 -7.06 9.69 6.82
C ASN A 93 -8.33 9.69 5.94
N ASN A 94 -8.63 8.56 5.31
CA ASN A 94 -9.83 8.40 4.50
C ASN A 94 -11.12 8.56 5.33
N LEU A 95 -11.16 8.02 6.55
CA LEU A 95 -12.28 8.20 7.47
C LEU A 95 -12.45 9.67 7.89
N ARG A 96 -11.34 10.36 8.17
CA ARG A 96 -11.37 11.79 8.49
C ARG A 96 -11.94 12.62 7.34
N LEU A 97 -11.51 12.36 6.10
CA LEU A 97 -12.02 13.00 4.89
C LEU A 97 -13.51 12.72 4.69
N ALA A 98 -13.93 11.45 4.80
CA ALA A 98 -15.34 11.06 4.64
C ALA A 98 -16.26 11.73 5.68
N ARG A 99 -15.79 11.92 6.92
CA ARG A 99 -16.54 12.65 7.96
C ARG A 99 -16.71 14.14 7.60
N ALA A 100 -15.64 14.78 7.13
CA ALA A 100 -15.69 16.18 6.70
C ALA A 100 -16.62 16.39 5.50
N GLU A 101 -16.61 15.45 4.56
CA GLU A 101 -17.48 15.49 3.37
C GLU A 101 -18.96 15.29 3.72
N ARG A 102 -19.26 14.33 4.62
CA ARG A 102 -20.63 14.16 5.16
C ARG A 102 -21.15 15.42 5.86
N ALA A 103 -20.31 16.13 6.60
CA ALA A 103 -20.70 17.39 7.23
C ALA A 103 -21.05 18.47 6.19
N ARG A 104 -20.24 18.61 5.13
CA ARG A 104 -20.50 19.55 4.03
C ARG A 104 -21.79 19.23 3.27
N LEU A 105 -22.05 17.96 2.99
CA LEU A 105 -23.29 17.53 2.34
C LEU A 105 -24.54 17.88 3.15
N ARG A 106 -24.50 17.73 4.48
CA ARG A 106 -25.60 18.13 5.37
C ARG A 106 -25.90 19.63 5.30
N HIS A 107 -24.87 20.48 5.19
CA HIS A 107 -25.06 21.92 5.04
C HIS A 107 -25.69 22.29 3.69
N ARG A 108 -25.27 21.66 2.58
CA ARG A 108 -25.85 21.90 1.25
C ARG A 108 -27.31 21.47 1.15
N LEU A 109 -27.68 20.34 1.77
CA LEU A 109 -29.07 19.87 1.82
C LEU A 109 -29.99 20.79 2.64
N ARG A 110 -29.45 21.45 3.68
CA ARG A 110 -30.21 22.44 4.45
C ARG A 110 -30.41 23.74 3.68
N GLY A 111 -29.40 24.20 2.94
CA GLY A 111 -29.49 25.41 2.10
C GLY A 111 -30.50 25.24 0.96
N SER A 112 -30.42 24.13 0.21
CA SER A 112 -31.34 23.85 -0.91
C SER A 112 -32.81 23.75 -0.48
N ARG A 113 -33.11 23.22 0.71
CA ARG A 113 -34.49 23.21 1.24
C ARG A 113 -35.06 24.60 1.53
N LEU A 114 -34.22 25.56 1.91
CA LEU A 114 -34.67 26.92 2.21
C LEU A 114 -34.94 27.70 0.92
N GLU A 115 -34.13 27.48 -0.11
CA GLU A 115 -34.30 28.10 -1.43
C GLU A 115 -35.59 27.62 -2.11
N SER A 116 -35.88 26.31 -2.09
CA SER A 116 -37.14 25.77 -2.61
C SER A 116 -38.40 26.20 -1.82
N ALA A 117 -38.24 26.70 -0.60
CA ALA A 117 -39.34 27.22 0.21
C ALA A 117 -39.57 28.74 0.03
N SER A 118 -38.65 29.45 -0.63
CA SER A 118 -38.76 30.88 -0.91
C SER A 118 -39.41 31.19 -2.26
N ASP A 119 -39.48 30.20 -3.16
CA ASP A 119 -39.99 30.34 -4.54
C ASP A 119 -41.47 29.94 -4.70
N GLY A 120 -42.16 29.51 -3.63
CA GLY A 120 -43.57 29.12 -3.62
C GLY A 120 -44.41 29.99 -2.69
#